data_AF-X8DVM2-F1
#
_entry.id   AF-X8DVM2-F1
#
_cell.length_a   1.000
_cell.length_b   1.000
_cell.length_c   1.000
_cell.angle_alpha   90.00
_cell.angle_beta   90.00
_cell.angle_gamma   90.00
#
_symmetry.space_group_name_H-M   'P 1'
#
loop_
_entity.id
_entity.type
_entity.pdbx_description
1 polymer ?
#
loop_
_entity_poly.entity_id
_entity_poly.type
_entity_poly.pdbx_seq_one_letter_code
_entity_poly.pdbx_strand_id
1 'polypeptide(L)' 'MDPPPRGRVAGARRISERLQIPVYDVHRTGYPQRKRDYDARQRILKRRAMEEGA' A
#
# COMPACT_ATOMS: atom_id res chain seq x y z
N MET A 1 9.31 14.76 23.36
CA MET A 1 8.09 14.86 22.53
C MET A 1 8.56 15.26 21.14
N ASP A 2 8.55 14.33 20.18
CA ASP A 2 8.97 14.66 18.82
C ASP A 2 7.97 15.62 18.17
N PRO A 3 8.43 16.65 17.43
CA PRO A 3 7.54 17.58 16.77
C PRO A 3 6.69 16.86 15.71
N PRO A 4 5.41 17.24 15.54
CA PRO A 4 4.55 16.60 14.55
C PRO A 4 5.12 16.81 13.14
N PRO A 5 5.09 15.78 12.27
CA PRO A 5 5.57 15.91 10.89
C PRO A 5 4.78 17.01 10.17
N ARG A 6 5.47 17.91 9.48
CA ARG A 6 4.87 18.96 8.66
C ARG A 6 5.10 18.64 7.19
N GLY A 7 4.06 18.76 6.35
CA GLY A 7 4.10 18.44 4.91
C GLY A 7 3.22 17.26 4.50
N ARG A 8 3.21 16.88 3.21
CA ARG A 8 2.27 15.92 2.57
C ARG A 8 2.01 14.61 3.36
N VAL A 9 3.01 14.12 4.10
CA VAL A 9 2.92 12.93 4.98
C VAL A 9 1.91 13.11 6.12
N ALA A 10 1.81 14.33 6.69
CA ALA A 10 0.82 14.66 7.70
C ALA A 10 -0.63 14.59 7.17
N GLY A 11 -0.82 14.93 5.89
CA GLY A 11 -2.11 14.82 5.20
C GLY A 11 -2.54 13.37 5.04
N ALA A 12 -1.63 12.50 4.58
CA ALA A 12 -1.90 11.07 4.42
C ALA A 12 -2.27 10.41 5.76
N ARG A 13 -1.55 10.74 6.84
CA ARG A 13 -1.84 10.22 8.19
C ARG A 13 -3.20 10.69 8.73
N ARG A 14 -3.55 11.95 8.50
CA ARG A 14 -4.86 12.51 8.92
C ARG A 14 -6.05 11.89 8.18
N ILE A 15 -5.88 11.57 6.90
CA ILE A 15 -6.92 10.89 6.10
C ILE A 15 -7.03 9.42 6.51
N SER A 16 -5.90 8.76 6.75
CA SER A 16 -5.81 7.40 7.28
C SER A 16 -6.58 7.21 8.58
N GLU A 17 -6.39 8.12 9.54
CA GLU A 17 -7.10 8.10 10.82
C GLU A 17 -8.62 8.24 10.65
N ARG A 18 -9.07 9.08 9.70
CA ARG A 18 -10.51 9.25 9.40
C ARG A 18 -11.13 8.05 8.70
N LEU A 19 -10.40 7.40 7.80
CA LEU A 19 -10.90 6.29 7.00
C LEU A 19 -10.60 4.92 7.62
N GLN A 20 -9.89 4.89 8.75
CA GLN A 20 -9.34 3.68 9.38
C GLN A 20 -8.52 2.80 8.42
N ILE A 21 -7.90 3.43 7.41
CA ILE A 21 -7.05 2.74 6.44
C ILE A 21 -5.61 2.84 6.92
N PRO A 22 -4.89 1.75 7.15
CA PRO A 22 -3.52 1.81 7.63
C PRO A 22 -2.57 2.42 6.59
N VAL A 23 -1.81 3.45 6.98
CA VAL A 23 -0.73 4.04 6.18
C VAL A 23 0.61 3.52 6.69
N TYR A 24 1.36 2.86 5.80
CA TYR A 24 2.70 2.37 6.07
C TYR A 24 3.72 3.21 5.30
N ASP A 25 4.82 3.57 5.96
CA ASP A 25 5.95 4.22 5.31
C ASP A 25 6.84 3.16 4.68
N VAL A 26 6.90 3.14 3.35
CA VAL A 26 7.65 2.16 2.58
C VAL A 26 9.15 2.21 2.88
N HIS A 27 9.68 3.38 3.26
CA HIS A 27 11.08 3.53 3.65
C HIS A 27 11.36 2.93 5.04
N ARG A 28 10.34 2.85 5.90
CA ARG A 28 10.46 2.35 7.28
C ARG A 28 10.14 0.86 7.42
N THR A 29 9.10 0.38 6.74
CA THR A 29 8.60 -1.00 6.90
C THR A 29 8.88 -1.89 5.70
N GLY A 30 9.38 -1.32 4.60
CA GLY A 30 9.34 -1.98 3.29
C GLY A 30 7.90 -2.14 2.78
N TYR A 31 7.75 -2.87 1.67
CA TYR A 31 6.43 -3.18 1.12
C TYR A 31 5.69 -4.16 2.03
N PRO A 32 4.47 -3.84 2.52
CA PRO A 32 3.74 -4.70 3.45
C PRO A 32 3.54 -6.12 2.91
N GLN A 33 3.73 -7.14 3.75
CA GLN A 33 3.61 -8.55 3.32
C GLN A 33 2.26 -8.85 2.68
N ARG A 34 1.15 -8.39 3.28
CA ARG A 34 -0.21 -8.54 2.72
C ARG A 34 -0.34 -7.96 1.30
N LYS A 35 0.35 -6.84 1.04
CA LYS A 35 0.34 -6.19 -0.27
C LYS A 35 1.19 -6.98 -1.28
N ARG A 36 2.35 -7.51 -0.84
CA ARG A 36 3.15 -8.45 -1.65
C ARG A 36 2.34 -9.66 -2.09
N ASP A 37 1.61 -10.29 -1.16
CA ASP A 37 0.80 -11.48 -1.46
C ASP A 37 -0.37 -11.17 -2.40
N TYR A 38 -0.96 -9.98 -2.28
CA TYR A 38 -1.98 -9.52 -3.21
C TYR A 38 -1.40 -9.29 -4.61
N ASP A 39 -0.28 -8.59 -4.73
CA ASP A 39 0.33 -8.30 -6.03
C ASP A 39 0.82 -9.57 -6.72
N ALA A 40 1.35 -10.54 -5.97
CA ALA A 40 1.69 -11.86 -6.49
C ALA A 40 0.47 -12.57 -7.09
N ARG A 41 -0.68 -12.55 -6.39
CA ARG A 41 -1.94 -13.10 -6.89
C ARG A 41 -2.43 -12.36 -8.14
N GLN A 42 -2.44 -11.03 -8.12
CA GLN A 42 -2.87 -10.22 -9.26
C GLN A 42 -2.01 -10.49 -10.51
N ARG A 43 -0.70 -10.66 -10.34
CA ARG A 43 0.21 -10.98 -11.44
C ARG A 43 -0.12 -12.33 -12.08
N ILE A 44 -0.45 -13.34 -11.28
CA ILE A 44 -0.85 -14.66 -11.77
C ILE A 44 -2.19 -14.57 -12.52
N LEU A 45 -3.18 -13.87 -11.94
CA LEU A 45 -4.49 -13.68 -12.57
C LEU A 45 -4.36 -12.94 -13.90
N LYS A 46 -3.56 -11.87 -13.95
CA LYS A 46 -3.32 -11.10 -15.17
C LYS A 46 -2.64 -11.95 -16.25
N ARG A 47 -1.67 -12.78 -15.86
CA ARG A 47 -1.01 -13.72 -16.80
C ARG A 47 -2.01 -14.72 -17.38
N ARG A 48 -2.85 -15.34 -16.54
CA ARG A 48 -3.87 -16.29 -17.00
C ARG A 48 -4.89 -15.64 -17.92
N ALA A 49 -5.37 -14.45 -17.60
CA ALA A 49 -6.29 -13.70 -18.45
C ALA A 49 -5.70 -13.37 -19.83
N MET A 50 -4.37 -13.17 -19.92
CA MET A 50 -3.67 -12.96 -21.19
C MET A 50 -3.51 -14.26 -22.00
N GLU A 51 -3.32 -15.39 -21.32
CA GLU A 51 -3.21 -16.72 -21.94
C GLU A 51 -4.57 -17.27 -22.41
N GLU A 52 -5.65 -16.98 -21.69
CA GLU A 52 -7.02 -17.38 -22.05
C GLU A 52 -7.65 -16.48 -23.14
N GLY A 53 -7.08 -15.30 -23.36
CA GLY A 53 -7.54 -14.33 -24.36
C GLY A 53 -6.76 -14.32 -25.67
N ALA A 54 -5.78 -15.23 -25.85
CA ALA A 54 -4.96 -15.40 -27.05
C ALA A 54 -5.32 -16.71 -27.78
#